data_AF-A0AA36JWQ8-F1
#
_entry.id   AF-A0AA36JWQ8-F1
#
_cell.length_a   1.000
_cell.length_b   1.000
_cell.length_c   1.000
_cell.angle_alpha   90.00
_cell.angle_beta   90.00
_cell.angle_gamma   90.00
#
_symmetry.space_group_name_H-M   'P 1'
#
loop_
_entity.id
_entity.type
_entity.pdbx_description
1 polymer ?
#
loop_
_entity_poly.entity_id
_entity_poly.type
_entity_poly.pdbx_seq_one_letter_code
_entity_poly.pdbx_strand_id
1 'polypeptide(L)' 'MEGLHYRQIDFRENLSELAMEMRYTMNAKRASANKLSKRKDRNKVKQAFHANDDKQTANSSLAERLQKVNDHFMNR' A
#
# COMPACT_ATOMS: atom_id res chain seq x y z
N MET A 1 -18.37 -16.20 18.80
CA MET A 1 -19.31 -15.07 19.01
C MET A 1 -18.60 -13.73 19.00
N GLU A 2 -17.42 -13.62 19.62
CA GLU A 2 -16.61 -12.39 19.67
C GLU A 2 -16.30 -11.76 18.30
N GLY A 3 -15.88 -12.55 17.30
CA GLY A 3 -15.63 -12.04 15.94
C GLY A 3 -16.84 -11.44 15.20
N LEU A 4 -18.07 -11.83 15.57
CA LEU A 4 -19.29 -11.22 15.02
C LEU A 4 -19.52 -9.83 15.60
N HIS A 5 -19.22 -9.63 16.89
CA HIS A 5 -19.31 -8.34 17.55
C HIS A 5 -18.26 -7.36 17.01
N TYR A 6 -17.02 -7.82 16.76
CA TYR A 6 -16.00 -6.99 16.11
C TYR A 6 -16.43 -6.51 14.73
N ARG A 7 -16.97 -7.38 13.88
CA ARG A 7 -17.50 -6.96 12.57
C ARG A 7 -18.62 -5.92 12.67
N GLN A 8 -19.49 -6.02 13.68
CA GLN A 8 -20.55 -5.03 13.90
C GLN A 8 -19.98 -3.67 14.31
N ILE A 9 -18.90 -3.66 15.10
CA ILE A 9 -18.18 -2.44 15.47
C ILE A 9 -17.51 -1.83 14.24
N ASP A 10 -16.74 -2.62 13.49
CA ASP A 10 -16.08 -2.17 12.24
C ASP A 10 -17.09 -1.55 11.27
N PHE A 11 -18.27 -2.16 11.12
CA PHE A 11 -19.32 -1.63 10.26
C PHE A 11 -19.84 -0.26 10.73
N ARG A 12 -20.05 -0.09 12.03
CA ARG A 12 -20.47 1.20 12.62
C ARG A 12 -19.40 2.27 12.48
N GLU A 13 -18.14 1.91 12.64
CA GLU A 13 -17.01 2.82 12.44
C GLU A 13 -16.91 3.27 10.98
N ASN A 14 -16.98 2.32 10.03
CA ASN A 14 -16.96 2.62 8.60
C ASN A 14 -18.11 3.54 8.16
N LEU A 15 -19.33 3.33 8.70
CA LEU A 15 -20.47 4.21 8.43
C LEU A 15 -20.26 5.62 9.00
N SER A 16 -19.66 5.70 10.19
CA SER A 16 -19.38 6.98 10.85
C SER A 16 -18.32 7.77 10.08
N GLU A 17 -17.28 7.09 9.58
CA GLU A 17 -16.27 7.67 8.69
C GLU A 17 -16.93 8.23 7.41
N LEU A 18 -17.75 7.43 6.75
CA LEU A 18 -18.48 7.85 5.55
C LEU A 18 -19.37 9.08 5.81
N ALA A 19 -20.11 9.09 6.91
CA ALA A 19 -20.97 10.21 7.26
C ALA A 19 -20.18 11.52 7.46
N MET A 20 -18.99 11.44 8.08
CA MET A 20 -18.11 12.61 8.22
C MET A 20 -17.56 13.09 6.88
N GLU A 21 -17.16 12.18 6.00
CA GLU A 21 -16.72 12.52 4.64
C GLU A 21 -17.84 13.18 3.83
N MET A 22 -19.07 12.67 3.93
CA MET A 22 -20.25 13.29 3.30
C MET A 22 -20.51 14.69 3.85
N ARG A 23 -20.48 14.89 5.17
CA ARG A 23 -20.63 16.21 5.78
C ARG A 23 -19.56 17.19 5.29
N TYR A 24 -18.31 16.73 5.23
CA TYR A 24 -17.20 17.56 4.78
C TYR A 24 -17.34 17.95 3.30
N THR A 25 -17.77 17.02 2.45
CA THR A 25 -17.98 17.26 1.02
C THR A 25 -19.19 18.16 0.73
N MET A 26 -20.29 17.98 1.46
CA MET A 26 -21.49 18.83 1.35
C MET A 26 -21.25 20.26 1.84
N ASN A 27 -20.46 20.41 2.91
CA ASN A 27 -20.13 21.74 3.45
C ASN A 27 -19.04 22.47 2.64
N ALA A 28 -18.34 21.77 1.75
CA ALA A 28 -17.36 22.40 0.89
C ALA A 28 -18.07 23.22 -0.20
N LYS A 29 -17.64 24.47 -0.41
CA LYS A 29 -18.16 25.34 -1.50
C LYS A 29 -18.08 24.69 -2.89
N ARG A 30 -17.15 23.76 -3.09
CA ARG A 30 -17.01 22.90 -4.27
C ARG A 30 -16.54 21.51 -3.83
N ALA A 31 -17.20 20.46 -4.32
CA ALA A 31 -16.72 19.10 -4.15
C ALA A 31 -15.40 18.91 -4.90
N SER A 32 -14.35 18.45 -4.22
CA SER A 32 -13.06 18.13 -4.83
C SER A 32 -12.92 16.62 -4.96
N ALA A 33 -12.90 16.12 -6.20
CA ALA A 33 -12.73 14.69 -6.48
C ALA A 33 -11.42 14.13 -5.88
N ASN A 34 -10.38 14.95 -5.76
CA ASN A 34 -9.12 14.55 -5.13
C ASN A 34 -9.27 14.26 -3.63
N LYS A 35 -10.19 14.92 -2.93
CA LYS A 35 -10.45 14.65 -1.50
C LYS A 35 -11.27 13.38 -1.28
N LEU A 36 -12.06 12.98 -2.26
CA LEU A 36 -12.82 11.72 -2.28
C LEU A 36 -11.97 10.54 -2.82
N SER A 37 -10.83 10.82 -3.44
CA SER A 37 -10.02 9.81 -4.11
C SER A 37 -9.19 9.01 -3.11
N LYS A 38 -9.55 7.74 -2.94
CA LYS A 38 -8.77 6.75 -2.15
C LYS A 38 -7.55 6.22 -2.92
N ARG A 39 -7.13 6.87 -4.02
CA ARG A 39 -5.99 6.43 -4.85
C ARG A 39 -4.69 6.37 -4.05
N LYS A 40 -4.48 7.32 -3.15
CA LYS A 40 -3.29 7.35 -2.27
C LYS A 40 -3.26 6.16 -1.32
N ASP A 41 -4.41 5.79 -0.76
CA ASP A 41 -4.52 4.66 0.16
C ASP A 41 -4.32 3.33 -0.56
N ARG A 42 -4.89 3.17 -1.77
CA ARG A 42 -4.61 2.01 -2.63
C ARG A 42 -3.12 1.87 -2.93
N ASN A 43 -2.43 2.98 -3.21
CA ASN A 43 -0.99 2.96 -3.45
C ASN A 43 -0.19 2.57 -2.19
N LYS A 44 -0.59 3.04 -1.01
CA LYS A 44 0.02 2.63 0.27
C LYS A 44 -0.14 1.14 0.54
N VAL A 45 -1.35 0.61 0.34
CA VAL A 45 -1.63 -0.83 0.44
C VAL A 45 -0.74 -1.58 -0.54
N LYS A 46 -0.74 -1.18 -1.81
CA LYS A 46 0.12 -1.82 -2.83
C LYS A 46 1.60 -1.80 -2.42
N GLN A 47 2.11 -0.68 -1.90
CA GLN A 47 3.48 -0.60 -1.40
C GLN A 47 3.70 -1.52 -0.19
N ALA A 48 2.81 -1.55 0.80
CA ALA A 48 2.98 -2.37 1.99
C ALA A 48 3.05 -3.87 1.67
N PHE A 49 2.27 -4.32 0.68
CA PHE A 49 2.21 -5.75 0.30
C PHE A 49 3.24 -6.15 -0.78
N HIS A 50 3.71 -5.22 -1.62
CA HIS A 50 4.69 -5.50 -2.68
C HIS A 50 6.09 -4.92 -2.45
N ALA A 51 6.36 -4.28 -1.31
CA ALA A 51 7.67 -3.68 -1.01
C ALA A 51 8.85 -4.67 -0.97
N ASN A 52 8.57 -5.98 -0.82
CA ASN A 52 9.61 -7.00 -0.78
C ASN A 52 9.91 -7.61 -2.15
N ASP A 53 8.99 -7.49 -3.12
CA ASP A 53 9.19 -7.99 -4.48
C ASP A 53 10.35 -7.23 -5.15
N ASP A 54 10.40 -5.91 -5.00
CA ASP A 54 11.47 -5.06 -5.57
C ASP A 54 12.85 -5.32 -4.94
N LYS A 55 12.90 -5.76 -3.67
CA LYS A 55 14.17 -6.08 -2.98
C LYS A 55 14.76 -7.41 -3.42
N GLN A 56 13.93 -8.40 -3.76
CA GLN A 56 14.40 -9.68 -4.25
C GLN A 56 15.05 -9.54 -5.64
N THR A 57 14.50 -8.70 -6.52
CA THR A 57 15.07 -8.43 -7.86
C THR A 57 16.39 -7.66 -7.81
N ALA A 58 16.56 -6.75 -6.85
CA ALA A 58 17.82 -6.01 -6.69
C ALA A 58 18.97 -6.90 -6.18
N ASN A 59 18.65 -7.83 -5.27
CA ASN A 59 19.64 -8.75 -4.70
C ASN A 59 20.11 -9.81 -5.70
N SER A 60 19.23 -10.31 -6.58
CA SER A 60 19.60 -11.26 -7.64
C SER A 60 20.56 -10.63 -8.66
N SER A 61 20.30 -9.37 -9.05
CA SER A 61 21.15 -8.58 -9.94
C SER A 61 22.56 -8.37 -9.40
N LEU A 62 22.70 -8.09 -8.09
CA LEU A 62 23.99 -7.91 -7.44
C LEU A 62 24.77 -9.23 -7.34
N ALA A 63 24.09 -10.33 -7.01
CA ALA A 63 24.68 -11.65 -6.94
C ALA A 63 25.26 -12.10 -8.29
N GLU A 64 24.52 -11.90 -9.39
CA GLU A 64 25.01 -12.19 -10.75
C GLU A 64 26.24 -11.36 -11.13
N ARG A 65 26.28 -10.08 -10.74
CA ARG A 65 27.45 -9.22 -10.96
C ARG A 65 28.67 -9.69 -10.17
N LEU A 66 28.49 -10.04 -8.91
CA LEU A 66 29.58 -10.57 -8.07
C LEU A 66 30.11 -11.89 -8.61
N GLN A 67 29.23 -12.76 -9.10
CA GLN A 67 29.63 -14.04 -9.69
C GLN A 67 30.44 -13.84 -10.98
N LYS A 68 30.00 -12.96 -11.88
CA LYS A 68 30.77 -12.61 -13.08
C LYS A 68 32.15 -12.05 -12.78
N VAL A 69 32.27 -11.23 -11.74
CA VAL A 69 33.56 -10.67 -11.32
C VAL A 69 34.46 -11.76 -10.74
N ASN A 70 33.92 -12.65 -9.91
CA ASN A 70 34.66 -13.77 -9.34
C ASN A 70 35.20 -14.70 -10.44
N ASP A 71 34.37 -15.06 -11.42
CA ASP A 71 34.75 -15.94 -12.54
C ASP A 71 35.83 -15.31 -13.43
N HIS A 72 35.85 -13.98 -13.56
CA HIS A 72 36.86 -13.25 -14.32
C HIS A 72 38.24 -13.27 -13.63
N PHE A 73 38.28 -13.26 -12.30
CA PHE A 73 39.53 -13.30 -11.54
C PHE A 73 40.04 -14.73 -11.29
N MET A 74 39.16 -15.74 -11.25
CA MET A 74 39.53 -17.14 -11.04
C MET A 74 40.10 -17.84 -12.29
N ASN A 75 39.92 -17.27 -13.49
CA ASN A 75 40.44 -17.82 -14.75
C ASN A 75 41.73 -17.11 -15.24
N ARG A 76 42.47 -16.46 -14.33
CA ARG A 76 43.82 -15.92 -14.55
C ARG A 76 44.79 -16.59 -13.59
#